data_AF-A0A378JKF0-F1
#
_entry.id   AF-A0A378JKF0-F1
#
_cell.length_a   1.000
_cell.length_b   1.000
_cell.length_c   1.000
_cell.angle_alpha   90.00
_cell.angle_beta   90.00
_cell.angle_gamma   90.00
#
_symmetry.space_group_name_H-M   'P 1'
#
loop_
_entity.id
_entity.type
_entity.pdbx_description
1 polymer ?
#
loop_
_entity_poly.entity_id
_entity_poly.type
_entity_poly.pdbx_seq_one_letter_code
_entity_poly.pdbx_strand_id
1 'polypeptide(L)'
;MKIEVKDRLYRSMSNLVSKLNDGKQVTSREYQLLCFQFNYLFLNIKKDNQIFILDETEKQIIEDLLRILNQQNIEIPIRSQAKWNHSFFYFHLLKSWLNFTIGNFSDAKTLLKLAKKFPEETRAAETDHLDSLAEKQIKLHETLQQHFTQQPKQSIETPILSLEEFEALVNKYQSTNKTELLINASDETLARYFIDPKQQSEIRDPIALWNQNEPGSVSAMIKLICTMFTADRELSIDFFKDMHALALDGVKLPQANRSRAIIPGEFRKEAVQFGMVASKANSLAGFYDIGDWVEKQKIKGYRYNLLTSNNLDSITLQIFTTPQQIEEQLLDLINDYKADIANASSIRDVIKACAIFSHHFSLIHPFSDGNLRLSQQLLNFLLAKNNLPLCILSEPSLIEGASPDELVDHIVIGFHNFQHLMTKGYAPSTNDLEEINKDASSSSLIKQSIFKAQETKKIDSEKDRIVFNIFSIS
;
A
#
# COMPACT_ATOMS: atom_id res chain seq x y z
N MET A 1 -17.77 -3.15 -4.98
CA MET A 1 -16.38 -3.55 -4.70
C MET A 1 -16.26 -4.96 -4.08
N LYS A 2 -16.84 -5.26 -2.89
CA LYS A 2 -16.79 -6.62 -2.29
C LYS A 2 -17.40 -7.72 -3.15
N ILE A 3 -18.60 -7.47 -3.68
CA ILE A 3 -19.30 -8.36 -4.61
C ILE A 3 -18.39 -8.64 -5.82
N GLU A 4 -17.72 -7.60 -6.32
CA GLU A 4 -16.89 -7.66 -7.53
C GLU A 4 -15.61 -8.49 -7.35
N VAL A 5 -14.95 -8.39 -6.19
CA VAL A 5 -13.77 -9.19 -5.83
C VAL A 5 -14.15 -10.66 -5.68
N LYS A 6 -15.22 -10.92 -4.92
CA LYS A 6 -15.75 -12.25 -4.64
C LYS A 6 -16.17 -12.92 -5.95
N ASP A 7 -16.93 -12.23 -6.79
CA ASP A 7 -17.34 -12.69 -8.12
C ASP A 7 -16.15 -12.94 -9.06
N ARG A 8 -15.09 -12.13 -8.95
CA ARG A 8 -13.86 -12.32 -9.73
C ARG A 8 -13.11 -13.57 -9.29
N LEU A 9 -12.96 -13.80 -7.99
CA LEU A 9 -12.38 -15.04 -7.46
C LEU A 9 -13.16 -16.25 -7.96
N TYR A 10 -14.50 -16.25 -7.82
CA TYR A 10 -15.31 -17.38 -8.29
C TYR A 10 -15.26 -17.56 -9.81
N ARG A 11 -15.27 -16.49 -10.60
CA ARG A 11 -15.05 -16.60 -12.05
C ARG A 11 -13.68 -17.21 -12.38
N SER A 12 -12.62 -16.79 -11.69
CA SER A 12 -11.29 -17.37 -11.84
C SER A 12 -11.26 -18.85 -11.45
N MET A 13 -11.96 -19.23 -10.38
CA MET A 13 -12.12 -20.63 -9.96
C MET A 13 -12.91 -21.45 -10.97
N SER A 14 -14.07 -20.98 -11.42
CA SER A 14 -14.90 -21.65 -12.43
C SER A 14 -14.14 -21.82 -13.75
N ASN A 15 -13.36 -20.82 -14.17
CA ASN A 15 -12.50 -20.92 -15.34
C ASN A 15 -11.41 -21.98 -15.16
N LEU A 16 -10.79 -22.07 -13.97
CA LEU A 16 -9.81 -23.12 -13.67
C LEU A 16 -10.46 -24.51 -13.67
N VAL A 17 -11.63 -24.66 -13.05
CA VAL A 17 -12.43 -25.89 -13.05
C VAL A 17 -12.72 -26.34 -14.48
N SER A 18 -13.21 -25.44 -15.33
CA SER A 18 -13.49 -25.73 -16.75
C SER A 18 -12.23 -26.19 -17.48
N LYS A 19 -11.10 -25.49 -17.31
CA LYS A 19 -9.82 -25.89 -17.94
C LYS A 19 -9.36 -27.28 -17.50
N LEU A 20 -9.42 -27.57 -16.20
CA LEU A 20 -9.01 -28.87 -15.66
C LEU A 20 -9.92 -30.00 -16.16
N ASN A 21 -11.24 -29.76 -16.24
CA ASN A 21 -12.19 -30.73 -16.80
C ASN A 21 -11.97 -30.98 -18.30
N ASP A 22 -11.57 -29.96 -19.05
CA ASP A 22 -11.21 -30.06 -20.46
C ASP A 22 -9.84 -30.75 -20.68
N GLY A 23 -9.14 -31.15 -19.61
CA GLY A 23 -7.78 -31.71 -19.69
C GLY A 23 -6.72 -30.70 -20.15
N LYS A 24 -7.01 -29.40 -20.07
CA LYS A 24 -6.05 -28.35 -20.46
C LYS A 24 -4.94 -28.24 -19.42
N GLN A 25 -3.72 -28.01 -19.90
CA GLN A 25 -2.58 -27.77 -19.04
C GLN A 25 -2.77 -26.44 -18.28
N VAL A 26 -2.65 -26.50 -16.96
CA VAL A 26 -2.68 -25.34 -16.07
C VAL A 26 -1.24 -24.93 -15.73
N THR A 27 -0.96 -23.65 -15.86
CA THR A 27 0.35 -23.06 -15.58
C THR A 27 0.51 -22.71 -14.09
N SER A 28 1.75 -22.65 -13.61
CA SER A 28 2.04 -22.17 -12.24
C SER A 28 1.46 -20.79 -11.97
N ARG A 29 1.43 -19.91 -12.97
CA ARG A 29 0.88 -18.56 -12.91
C ARG A 29 -0.63 -18.54 -12.61
N GLU A 30 -1.38 -19.52 -13.11
CA GLU A 30 -2.82 -19.60 -12.86
C GLU A 30 -3.13 -20.03 -11.42
N TYR A 31 -2.39 -21.03 -10.90
CA TYR A 31 -2.46 -21.39 -9.49
C TYR A 31 -2.03 -20.23 -8.59
N GLN A 32 -0.93 -19.56 -8.96
CA GLN A 32 -0.42 -18.38 -8.28
C GLN A 32 -1.49 -17.30 -8.17
N LEU A 33 -2.10 -16.89 -9.29
CA LEU A 33 -3.11 -15.83 -9.32
C LEU A 33 -4.30 -16.13 -8.39
N LEU A 34 -4.77 -17.37 -8.35
CA LEU A 34 -5.83 -17.78 -7.43
C LEU A 34 -5.38 -17.73 -5.97
N CYS A 35 -4.17 -18.18 -5.65
CA CYS A 35 -3.61 -18.02 -4.29
C CYS A 35 -3.57 -16.54 -3.89
N PHE A 36 -3.26 -15.63 -4.82
CA PHE A 36 -3.29 -14.19 -4.56
C PHE A 36 -4.69 -13.63 -4.35
N GLN A 37 -5.67 -14.10 -5.13
CA GLN A 37 -7.06 -13.70 -4.93
C GLN A 37 -7.60 -14.22 -3.59
N PHE A 38 -7.24 -15.44 -3.19
CA PHE A 38 -7.55 -15.97 -1.86
C PHE A 38 -6.86 -15.16 -0.77
N ASN A 39 -5.55 -14.88 -0.89
CA ASN A 39 -4.84 -14.00 0.05
C ASN A 39 -5.55 -12.66 0.19
N TYR A 40 -5.92 -12.01 -0.92
CA TYR A 40 -6.65 -10.74 -0.89
C TYR A 40 -7.97 -10.86 -0.15
N LEU A 41 -8.75 -11.87 -0.50
CA LEU A 41 -10.03 -12.12 0.13
C LEU A 41 -9.84 -12.29 1.63
N PHE A 42 -8.92 -13.15 2.07
CA PHE A 42 -8.64 -13.43 3.48
C PHE A 42 -8.02 -12.25 4.25
N LEU A 43 -7.21 -11.43 3.59
CA LEU A 43 -6.68 -10.18 4.15
C LEU A 43 -7.79 -9.12 4.31
N ASN A 44 -8.79 -9.06 3.43
CA ASN A 44 -9.92 -8.13 3.56
C ASN A 44 -11.03 -8.63 4.48
N ILE A 45 -11.30 -9.94 4.50
CA ILE A 45 -12.15 -10.59 5.52
C ILE A 45 -11.65 -10.19 6.92
N LYS A 46 -10.33 -10.18 7.10
CA LYS A 46 -9.67 -9.76 8.34
C LYS A 46 -9.89 -8.27 8.66
N LYS A 47 -9.86 -7.39 7.66
CA LYS A 47 -9.99 -5.93 7.84
C LYS A 47 -11.38 -5.50 8.35
N ASP A 48 -12.42 -6.23 7.98
CA ASP A 48 -13.81 -5.86 8.29
C ASP A 48 -14.49 -6.70 9.38
N ASN A 49 -13.75 -7.57 10.09
CA ASN A 49 -14.30 -8.54 11.07
C ASN A 49 -15.44 -9.39 10.49
N GLN A 50 -15.44 -9.63 9.18
CA GLN A 50 -16.46 -10.43 8.54
C GLN A 50 -16.04 -11.88 8.57
N ILE A 51 -16.98 -12.78 8.81
CA ILE A 51 -16.75 -14.20 8.54
C ILE A 51 -16.86 -14.35 7.02
N PHE A 52 -15.93 -15.07 6.41
CA PHE A 52 -16.11 -15.48 5.04
C PHE A 52 -17.25 -16.49 4.96
N ILE A 53 -18.44 -15.99 4.65
CA ILE A 53 -19.62 -16.84 4.48
C ILE A 53 -19.72 -17.17 3.01
N LEU A 54 -19.49 -18.44 2.72
CA LEU A 54 -19.83 -19.05 1.45
C LEU A 54 -21.34 -19.26 1.42
N ASP A 55 -21.99 -18.87 0.32
CA ASP A 55 -23.27 -19.48 -0.01
C ASP A 55 -23.07 -20.92 -0.52
N GLU A 56 -24.17 -21.67 -0.67
CA GLU A 56 -24.10 -23.06 -1.12
C GLU A 56 -23.51 -23.21 -2.53
N THR A 57 -23.73 -22.23 -3.42
CA THR A 57 -23.18 -22.26 -4.79
C THR A 57 -21.66 -22.09 -4.74
N GLU A 58 -21.19 -21.13 -3.97
CA GLU A 58 -19.78 -20.81 -3.78
C GLU A 58 -19.02 -21.95 -3.10
N LYS A 59 -19.63 -22.55 -2.08
CA LYS A 59 -19.11 -23.75 -1.42
C LYS A 59 -19.00 -24.91 -2.40
N GLN A 60 -20.02 -25.14 -3.22
CA GLN A 60 -20.00 -26.18 -4.25
C GLN A 60 -18.87 -25.95 -5.27
N ILE A 61 -18.62 -24.71 -5.72
CA ILE A 61 -17.51 -24.37 -6.63
C ILE A 61 -16.15 -24.71 -5.99
N ILE A 62 -15.97 -24.40 -4.70
CA ILE A 62 -14.74 -24.71 -3.98
C ILE A 62 -14.56 -26.22 -3.81
N GLU A 63 -15.61 -26.94 -3.44
CA GLU A 63 -15.59 -28.39 -3.28
C GLU A 63 -15.31 -29.11 -4.61
N ASP A 64 -15.89 -28.63 -5.71
CA ASP A 64 -15.61 -29.16 -7.05
C ASP A 64 -14.17 -28.91 -7.47
N LEU A 65 -13.65 -27.70 -7.24
CA LEU A 65 -12.25 -27.42 -7.52
C LEU A 65 -11.33 -28.29 -6.67
N LEU A 66 -11.61 -28.44 -5.37
CA LEU A 66 -10.84 -29.33 -4.47
C LEU A 66 -10.88 -30.78 -4.95
N ARG A 67 -12.05 -31.29 -5.33
CA ARG A 67 -12.23 -32.64 -5.86
C ARG A 67 -11.35 -32.86 -7.08
N ILE A 68 -11.37 -31.92 -8.03
CA ILE A 68 -10.55 -32.00 -9.25
C ILE A 68 -9.06 -31.93 -8.89
N LEU A 69 -8.64 -30.98 -8.05
CA LEU A 69 -7.23 -30.85 -7.62
C LEU A 69 -6.77 -32.04 -6.76
N ASN A 70 -7.66 -32.78 -6.12
CA ASN A 70 -7.32 -34.01 -5.39
C ASN A 70 -7.14 -35.21 -6.33
N GLN A 71 -7.74 -35.19 -7.51
CA GLN A 71 -7.53 -36.20 -8.56
C GLN A 71 -6.22 -35.97 -9.33
N GLN A 72 -5.70 -34.74 -9.31
CA GLN A 72 -4.41 -34.40 -9.93
C GLN A 72 -3.26 -34.90 -9.06
N ASN A 73 -2.41 -35.76 -9.64
CA ASN A 73 -1.14 -36.16 -9.02
C ASN A 73 -0.02 -35.26 -9.56
N ILE A 74 0.27 -34.16 -8.86
CA ILE A 74 1.44 -33.32 -9.19
C ILE A 74 2.64 -33.86 -8.40
N GLU A 75 3.55 -34.52 -9.09
CA GLU A 75 4.81 -34.97 -8.50
C GLU A 75 5.67 -33.78 -8.09
N ILE A 76 6.48 -33.96 -7.04
CA ILE A 76 7.51 -33.00 -6.66
C ILE A 76 8.51 -32.94 -7.82
N PRO A 77 8.63 -31.81 -8.55
CA PRO A 77 9.61 -31.72 -9.63
C PRO A 77 11.02 -31.88 -9.05
N ILE A 78 11.88 -32.55 -9.84
CA ILE A 78 13.28 -32.77 -9.49
C ILE A 78 13.94 -31.39 -9.24
N ARG A 79 14.87 -31.31 -8.27
CA ARG A 79 15.48 -30.04 -7.79
C ARG A 79 15.94 -29.10 -8.92
N SER A 80 16.47 -29.64 -10.02
CA SER A 80 16.91 -28.87 -11.20
C SER A 80 15.77 -28.17 -11.96
N GLN A 81 14.56 -28.75 -11.95
CA GLN A 81 13.35 -28.20 -12.58
C GLN A 81 12.55 -27.30 -11.61
N ALA A 82 12.66 -27.54 -10.30
CA ALA A 82 11.96 -26.78 -9.27
C ALA A 82 12.28 -25.28 -9.27
N LYS A 83 13.46 -24.88 -9.77
CA LYS A 83 13.85 -23.47 -9.92
C LYS A 83 12.92 -22.69 -10.87
N TRP A 84 12.38 -23.35 -11.89
CA TRP A 84 11.62 -22.71 -12.98
C TRP A 84 10.15 -23.12 -13.03
N ASN A 85 9.79 -24.22 -12.38
CA ASN A 85 8.43 -24.73 -12.33
C ASN A 85 7.90 -24.69 -10.89
N HIS A 86 7.12 -23.65 -10.58
CA HIS A 86 6.51 -23.45 -9.26
C HIS A 86 5.11 -24.07 -9.15
N SER A 87 4.68 -24.87 -10.13
CA SER A 87 3.34 -25.46 -10.14
C SER A 87 3.08 -26.30 -8.91
N PHE A 88 4.05 -27.08 -8.43
CA PHE A 88 3.91 -27.87 -7.21
C PHE A 88 3.61 -27.00 -5.98
N PHE A 89 4.38 -25.92 -5.79
CA PHE A 89 4.21 -24.99 -4.69
C PHE A 89 2.81 -24.33 -4.70
N TYR A 90 2.47 -23.68 -5.81
CA TYR A 90 1.20 -22.94 -5.91
C TYR A 90 -0.01 -23.86 -5.95
N PHE A 91 0.12 -25.08 -6.48
CA PHE A 91 -0.94 -26.07 -6.43
C PHE A 91 -1.27 -26.47 -4.98
N HIS A 92 -0.26 -26.81 -4.17
CA HIS A 92 -0.49 -27.17 -2.78
C HIS A 92 -0.90 -25.98 -1.92
N LEU A 93 -0.39 -24.79 -2.21
CA LEU A 93 -0.84 -23.56 -1.56
C LEU A 93 -2.31 -23.26 -1.88
N LEU A 94 -2.74 -23.39 -3.14
CA LEU A 94 -4.13 -23.21 -3.54
C LEU A 94 -5.04 -24.23 -2.84
N LYS A 95 -4.64 -25.52 -2.82
CA LYS A 95 -5.38 -26.56 -2.09
C LYS A 95 -5.47 -26.25 -0.60
N SER A 96 -4.40 -25.68 -0.01
CA SER A 96 -4.41 -25.23 1.38
C SER A 96 -5.47 -24.15 1.59
N TRP A 97 -5.48 -23.11 0.74
CA TRP A 97 -6.48 -22.04 0.77
C TRP A 97 -7.91 -22.54 0.59
N LEU A 98 -8.15 -23.44 -0.35
CA LEU A 98 -9.47 -23.99 -0.58
C LEU A 98 -9.97 -24.80 0.63
N ASN A 99 -9.13 -25.65 1.21
CA ASN A 99 -9.45 -26.38 2.44
C ASN A 99 -9.70 -25.42 3.61
N PHE A 100 -8.91 -24.36 3.70
CA PHE A 100 -9.10 -23.29 4.67
C PHE A 100 -10.50 -22.67 4.56
N THR A 101 -10.91 -22.40 3.33
CA THR A 101 -12.17 -21.71 2.99
C THR A 101 -13.40 -22.53 3.37
N ILE A 102 -13.33 -23.86 3.29
CA ILE A 102 -14.44 -24.77 3.68
C ILE A 102 -14.33 -25.27 5.13
N GLY A 103 -13.39 -24.74 5.93
CA GLY A 103 -13.21 -25.11 7.33
C GLY A 103 -12.44 -26.41 7.57
N ASN A 104 -11.79 -26.98 6.57
CA ASN A 104 -10.94 -28.17 6.70
C ASN A 104 -9.49 -27.80 7.08
N PHE A 105 -9.31 -27.26 8.29
CA PHE A 105 -8.04 -26.69 8.73
C PHE A 105 -6.89 -27.71 8.88
N SER A 106 -7.21 -28.97 9.18
CA SER A 106 -6.21 -30.04 9.32
C SER A 106 -5.52 -30.31 7.98
N ASP A 107 -6.31 -30.46 6.92
CA ASP A 107 -5.79 -30.70 5.58
C ASP A 107 -5.11 -29.45 5.04
N ALA A 108 -5.66 -28.26 5.30
CA ALA A 108 -5.02 -26.99 4.96
C ALA A 108 -3.60 -26.88 5.55
N LYS A 109 -3.45 -27.17 6.85
CA LYS A 109 -2.14 -27.20 7.55
C LYS A 109 -1.18 -28.23 6.94
N THR A 110 -1.69 -29.43 6.63
CA THR A 110 -0.88 -30.50 6.05
C THR A 110 -0.35 -30.11 4.67
N LEU A 111 -1.21 -29.53 3.84
CA LEU A 111 -0.86 -29.04 2.50
C LEU A 111 0.11 -27.86 2.54
N LEU A 112 -0.04 -26.95 3.51
CA LEU A 112 0.89 -25.83 3.70
C LEU A 112 2.28 -26.32 4.09
N LYS A 113 2.37 -27.27 5.03
CA LYS A 113 3.63 -27.96 5.38
C LYS A 113 4.25 -28.68 4.18
N LEU A 114 3.43 -29.26 3.30
CA LEU A 114 3.90 -29.91 2.08
C LEU A 114 4.44 -28.89 1.07
N ALA A 115 3.75 -27.76 0.88
CA ALA A 115 4.20 -26.66 0.03
C ALA A 115 5.56 -26.11 0.51
N LYS A 116 5.79 -26.04 1.82
CA LYS A 116 7.06 -25.62 2.43
C LYS A 116 8.25 -26.53 2.14
N LYS A 117 8.03 -27.80 1.77
CA LYS A 117 9.12 -28.71 1.38
C LYS A 117 9.68 -28.38 -0.02
N PHE A 118 9.03 -27.48 -0.76
CA PHE A 118 9.50 -26.98 -2.05
C PHE A 118 10.61 -25.93 -1.83
N PRO A 119 11.72 -25.98 -2.59
CA PRO A 119 13.07 -25.67 -2.10
C PRO A 119 13.22 -24.37 -1.29
N GLU A 120 13.78 -24.53 -0.08
CA GLU A 120 13.95 -23.55 1.01
C GLU A 120 14.47 -22.18 0.59
N GLU A 121 15.34 -22.12 -0.43
CA GLU A 121 15.99 -20.88 -0.85
C GLU A 121 15.07 -19.93 -1.63
N THR A 122 13.96 -20.41 -2.20
CA THR A 122 13.23 -19.58 -3.17
C THR A 122 12.19 -18.66 -2.54
N ARG A 123 11.49 -19.02 -1.44
CA ARG A 123 10.40 -18.17 -0.89
C ARG A 123 10.04 -18.39 0.59
N ALA A 124 11.00 -18.30 1.51
CA ALA A 124 10.71 -18.30 2.95
C ALA A 124 9.73 -17.16 3.36
N ALA A 125 9.85 -15.97 2.76
CA ALA A 125 9.03 -14.82 3.13
C ALA A 125 7.54 -14.97 2.78
N GLU A 126 7.20 -15.54 1.61
CA GLU A 126 5.79 -15.77 1.24
C GLU A 126 5.17 -16.87 2.12
N THR A 127 5.89 -17.98 2.35
CA THR A 127 5.36 -19.09 3.16
C THR A 127 5.30 -18.79 4.65
N ASP A 128 6.18 -17.95 5.19
CA ASP A 128 6.16 -17.54 6.59
C ASP A 128 5.04 -16.52 6.87
N HIS A 129 4.77 -15.61 5.93
CA HIS A 129 3.58 -14.76 6.00
C HIS A 129 2.30 -15.60 5.97
N LEU A 130 2.25 -16.61 5.09
CA LEU A 130 1.12 -17.53 4.94
C LEU A 130 0.91 -18.41 6.18
N ASP A 131 1.97 -18.95 6.78
CA ASP A 131 1.89 -19.68 8.04
C ASP A 131 1.33 -18.80 9.15
N SER A 132 1.85 -17.57 9.29
CA SER A 132 1.34 -16.62 10.28
C SER A 132 -0.13 -16.29 10.05
N LEU A 133 -0.55 -16.13 8.79
CA LEU A 133 -1.93 -15.83 8.42
C LEU A 133 -2.86 -17.04 8.69
N ALA A 134 -2.42 -18.24 8.32
CA ALA A 134 -3.15 -19.49 8.54
C ALA A 134 -3.28 -19.82 10.03
N GLU A 135 -2.21 -19.66 10.82
CA GLU A 135 -2.24 -19.82 12.28
C GLU A 135 -3.19 -18.82 12.94
N LYS A 136 -3.14 -17.54 12.54
CA LYS A 136 -4.05 -16.51 13.04
C LYS A 136 -5.50 -16.80 12.71
N GLN A 137 -5.80 -17.21 11.47
CA GLN A 137 -7.15 -17.52 11.06
C GLN A 137 -7.68 -18.80 11.69
N ILE A 138 -6.83 -19.81 11.92
CA ILE A 138 -7.20 -21.02 12.68
C ILE A 138 -7.52 -20.65 14.13
N LYS A 139 -6.66 -19.86 14.77
CA LYS A 139 -6.90 -19.38 16.13
C LYS A 139 -8.19 -18.57 16.21
N LEU A 140 -8.45 -17.72 15.22
CA LEU A 140 -9.70 -16.96 15.11
C LEU A 140 -10.91 -17.89 14.96
N HIS A 141 -10.84 -18.89 14.07
CA HIS A 141 -11.93 -19.84 13.88
C HIS A 141 -12.17 -20.72 15.12
N GLU A 142 -11.11 -21.20 15.77
CA GLU A 142 -11.17 -21.92 17.05
C GLU A 142 -11.79 -21.05 18.15
N THR A 143 -11.39 -19.78 18.23
CA THR A 143 -11.97 -18.79 19.16
C THR A 143 -13.44 -18.53 18.85
N LEU A 144 -13.80 -18.40 17.57
CA LEU A 144 -15.19 -18.19 17.14
C LEU A 144 -16.06 -19.42 17.40
N GLN A 145 -15.58 -20.64 17.12
CA GLN A 145 -16.30 -21.88 17.47
C GLN A 145 -16.50 -22.01 18.99
N GLN A 146 -15.50 -21.64 19.79
CA GLN A 146 -15.61 -21.56 21.24
C GLN A 146 -16.62 -20.47 21.68
N HIS A 147 -16.64 -19.31 21.00
CA HIS A 147 -17.57 -18.21 21.24
C HIS A 147 -19.01 -18.46 20.75
N PHE A 148 -19.23 -19.30 19.74
CA PHE A 148 -20.57 -19.75 19.36
C PHE A 148 -21.19 -20.69 20.40
N THR A 149 -20.37 -21.25 21.30
CA THR A 149 -20.81 -22.11 22.40
C THR A 149 -21.09 -21.32 23.68
N GLN A 150 -20.53 -20.11 23.84
CA GLN A 150 -20.78 -19.20 24.97
C GLN A 150 -20.58 -17.74 24.53
N GLN A 151 -21.63 -16.91 24.57
CA GLN A 151 -21.53 -15.44 24.42
C GLN A 151 -21.64 -14.76 25.80
N PRO A 152 -20.96 -13.62 26.05
CA PRO A 152 -20.91 -12.45 25.16
C PRO A 152 -19.52 -11.95 24.70
N LYS A 153 -19.60 -11.11 23.66
CA LYS A 153 -18.60 -10.49 22.78
C LYS A 153 -17.45 -9.71 23.47
N GLN A 154 -16.20 -9.99 23.04
CA GLN A 154 -15.04 -9.08 22.86
C GLN A 154 -13.84 -9.90 22.32
N SER A 155 -12.86 -9.43 21.52
CA SER A 155 -12.45 -8.11 21.04
C SER A 155 -11.59 -8.22 19.75
N ILE A 156 -11.46 -7.09 19.06
CA ILE A 156 -10.96 -6.78 17.70
C ILE A 156 -9.42 -6.63 17.67
N GLU A 157 -8.75 -6.92 16.54
CA GLU A 157 -7.37 -6.42 16.29
C GLU A 157 -7.45 -4.92 16.02
N THR A 158 -6.85 -4.16 16.93
CA THR A 158 -6.98 -2.71 17.06
C THR A 158 -6.46 -1.99 15.82
N PRO A 159 -7.17 -0.98 15.28
CA PRO A 159 -6.52 0.07 14.49
C PRO A 159 -5.27 0.58 15.25
N ILE A 160 -4.24 1.06 14.53
CA ILE A 160 -2.98 1.55 15.13
C ILE A 160 -3.28 2.53 16.29
N LEU A 161 -4.39 3.26 16.15
CA LEU A 161 -5.03 4.07 17.17
C LEU A 161 -6.46 3.56 17.37
N SER A 162 -6.87 3.34 18.62
CA SER A 162 -8.30 3.23 18.94
C SER A 162 -9.07 4.46 18.45
N LEU A 163 -10.39 4.35 18.25
CA LEU A 163 -11.21 5.47 17.79
C LEU A 163 -11.06 6.70 18.72
N GLU A 164 -10.99 6.46 20.03
CA GLU A 164 -10.79 7.50 21.05
C GLU A 164 -9.40 8.15 20.93
N GLU A 165 -8.34 7.36 20.74
CA GLU A 165 -6.98 7.89 20.51
C GLU A 165 -6.91 8.68 19.20
N PHE A 166 -7.57 8.21 18.14
CA PHE A 166 -7.66 8.88 16.86
C PHE A 166 -8.35 10.24 17.00
N GLU A 167 -9.55 10.29 17.58
CA GLU A 167 -10.29 11.53 17.78
C GLU A 167 -9.54 12.49 18.70
N ALA A 168 -8.96 12.00 19.80
CA ALA A 168 -8.14 12.82 20.69
C ALA A 168 -6.95 13.45 19.96
N LEU A 169 -6.28 12.68 19.09
CA LEU A 169 -5.14 13.16 18.34
C LEU A 169 -5.54 14.18 17.28
N VAL A 170 -6.66 13.98 16.58
CA VAL A 170 -7.17 14.97 15.63
C VAL A 170 -7.60 16.25 16.35
N ASN A 171 -8.36 16.12 17.45
CA ASN A 171 -8.83 17.26 18.26
C ASN A 171 -7.66 18.07 18.85
N LYS A 172 -6.60 17.39 19.31
CA LYS A 172 -5.35 18.04 19.75
C LYS A 172 -4.77 18.99 18.69
N TYR A 173 -5.03 18.70 17.42
CA TYR A 173 -4.44 19.38 16.28
C TYR A 173 -5.39 20.30 15.51
N GLN A 174 -6.70 20.28 15.76
CA GLN A 174 -7.67 21.13 15.05
C GLN A 174 -7.70 22.60 15.53
N SER A 175 -7.22 22.91 16.74
CA SER A 175 -7.46 24.20 17.40
C SER A 175 -6.64 25.40 16.90
N THR A 176 -5.81 25.23 15.87
CA THR A 176 -4.95 26.31 15.33
C THR A 176 -5.24 26.53 13.85
N ASN A 177 -5.35 27.79 13.43
CA ASN A 177 -5.44 28.16 12.00
C ASN A 177 -4.08 27.87 11.31
N LYS A 178 -3.84 26.60 11.02
CA LYS A 178 -2.53 26.07 10.61
C LYS A 178 -2.11 26.51 9.23
N THR A 179 -3.06 26.84 8.38
CA THR A 179 -2.81 27.41 7.06
C THR A 179 -2.09 28.75 7.18
N GLU A 180 -2.54 29.61 8.08
CA GLU A 180 -1.89 30.89 8.37
C GLU A 180 -0.51 30.70 9.02
N LEU A 181 -0.37 29.71 9.92
CA LEU A 181 0.94 29.36 10.49
C LEU A 181 1.93 28.91 9.40
N LEU A 182 1.48 28.14 8.41
CA LEU A 182 2.34 27.67 7.32
C LEU A 182 2.72 28.84 6.40
N ILE A 183 1.75 29.64 5.92
CA ILE A 183 2.02 30.74 4.98
C ILE A 183 2.96 31.79 5.59
N ASN A 184 2.88 32.02 6.91
CA ASN A 184 3.73 32.97 7.62
C ASN A 184 5.07 32.37 8.10
N ALA A 185 5.34 31.10 7.80
CA ALA A 185 6.60 30.46 8.17
C ALA A 185 7.77 31.01 7.34
N SER A 186 8.99 30.82 7.83
CA SER A 186 10.18 31.20 7.06
C SER A 186 10.32 30.34 5.80
N ASP A 187 10.95 30.86 4.75
CA ASP A 187 11.29 30.11 3.53
C ASP A 187 12.03 28.81 3.84
N GLU A 188 12.89 28.78 4.86
CA GLU A 188 13.58 27.55 5.28
C GLU A 188 12.60 26.51 5.82
N THR A 189 11.64 26.93 6.67
CA THR A 189 10.62 26.03 7.22
C THR A 189 9.71 25.51 6.12
N LEU A 190 9.30 26.39 5.20
CA LEU A 190 8.51 26.02 4.02
C LEU A 190 9.28 25.06 3.11
N ALA A 191 10.57 25.28 2.87
CA ALA A 191 11.39 24.36 2.08
C ALA A 191 11.43 22.97 2.72
N ARG A 192 11.63 22.89 4.05
CA ARG A 192 11.62 21.63 4.80
C ARG A 192 10.27 20.94 4.80
N TYR A 193 9.15 21.67 4.72
CA TYR A 193 7.82 21.08 4.64
C TYR A 193 7.65 20.13 3.44
N PHE A 194 8.37 20.37 2.33
CA PHE A 194 8.31 19.51 1.16
C PHE A 194 9.39 18.40 1.13
N ILE A 195 10.41 18.49 1.98
CA ILE A 195 11.54 17.54 1.99
C ILE A 195 11.15 16.33 2.81
N ASP A 196 11.42 15.14 2.27
CA ASP A 196 11.23 13.88 2.97
C ASP A 196 11.87 13.90 4.38
N PRO A 197 11.14 13.57 5.46
CA PRO A 197 11.66 13.61 6.82
C PRO A 197 12.95 12.79 7.01
N LYS A 198 13.11 11.66 6.32
CA LYS A 198 14.34 10.87 6.31
C LYS A 198 15.50 11.67 5.75
N GLN A 199 15.31 12.36 4.62
CA GLN A 199 16.34 13.23 4.05
C GLN A 199 16.70 14.37 5.00
N GLN A 200 15.73 14.93 5.74
CA GLN A 200 16.01 15.97 6.74
C GLN A 200 16.91 15.47 7.87
N SER A 201 16.76 14.21 8.28
CA SER A 201 17.58 13.59 9.33
C SER A 201 18.96 13.13 8.86
N GLU A 202 19.07 12.65 7.62
CA GLU A 202 20.28 12.00 7.11
C GLU A 202 21.25 12.98 6.41
N ILE A 203 20.74 14.13 5.96
CA ILE A 203 21.48 15.04 5.08
C ILE A 203 21.72 16.36 5.82
N ARG A 204 23.00 16.78 5.87
CA ARG A 204 23.41 17.99 6.58
C ARG A 204 22.70 19.26 6.06
N ASP A 205 22.51 19.35 4.75
CA ASP A 205 21.81 20.46 4.10
C ASP A 205 20.86 19.90 3.02
N PRO A 206 19.65 19.47 3.43
CA PRO A 206 18.73 18.80 2.51
C PRO A 206 18.11 19.79 1.50
N ILE A 207 18.02 21.08 1.84
CA ILE A 207 17.50 22.13 0.95
C ILE A 207 18.47 22.37 -0.19
N ALA A 208 19.77 22.50 0.11
CA ALA A 208 20.79 22.67 -0.92
C ALA A 208 20.86 21.44 -1.84
N LEU A 209 20.75 20.23 -1.30
CA LEU A 209 20.73 19.01 -2.11
C LEU A 209 19.52 18.97 -3.05
N TRP A 210 18.32 19.29 -2.57
CA TRP A 210 17.16 19.35 -3.45
C TRP A 210 17.37 20.39 -4.56
N ASN A 211 17.76 21.61 -4.21
CA ASN A 211 17.97 22.65 -5.20
C ASN A 211 19.14 22.35 -6.16
N GLN A 212 20.09 21.51 -5.78
CA GLN A 212 21.11 20.99 -6.69
C GLN A 212 20.52 20.00 -7.70
N ASN A 213 19.63 19.10 -7.25
CA ASN A 213 19.00 18.10 -8.10
C ASN A 213 17.98 18.71 -9.07
N GLU A 214 17.19 19.68 -8.59
CA GLU A 214 16.18 20.38 -9.39
C GLU A 214 16.22 21.90 -9.09
N PRO A 215 17.16 22.65 -9.72
CA PRO A 215 17.31 24.07 -9.45
C PRO A 215 16.02 24.86 -9.68
N GLY A 216 15.62 25.63 -8.66
CA GLY A 216 14.39 26.44 -8.67
C GLY A 216 13.18 25.75 -8.04
N SER A 217 13.21 24.42 -7.86
CA SER A 217 12.07 23.64 -7.36
C SER A 217 11.59 24.10 -5.98
N VAL A 218 12.51 24.39 -5.04
CA VAL A 218 12.15 24.86 -3.70
C VAL A 218 11.37 26.17 -3.77
N SER A 219 11.83 27.14 -4.56
CA SER A 219 11.13 28.43 -4.73
C SER A 219 9.77 28.26 -5.39
N ALA A 220 9.68 27.38 -6.39
CA ALA A 220 8.42 27.05 -7.07
C ALA A 220 7.40 26.42 -6.10
N MET A 221 7.83 25.49 -5.25
CA MET A 221 6.97 24.85 -4.24
C MET A 221 6.52 25.82 -3.14
N ILE A 222 7.38 26.77 -2.72
CA ILE A 222 6.99 27.84 -1.80
C ILE A 222 5.90 28.73 -2.42
N LYS A 223 6.08 29.16 -3.67
CA LYS A 223 5.06 29.95 -4.39
C LYS A 223 3.75 29.18 -4.53
N LEU A 224 3.82 27.90 -4.89
CA LEU A 224 2.68 27.00 -4.97
C LEU A 224 1.90 27.00 -3.66
N ILE A 225 2.55 26.73 -2.52
CA ILE A 225 1.85 26.54 -1.24
C ILE A 225 1.22 27.84 -0.74
N CYS A 226 1.95 28.95 -0.86
CA CYS A 226 1.41 30.27 -0.53
C CYS A 226 0.20 30.61 -1.39
N THR A 227 0.25 30.33 -2.69
CA THR A 227 -0.89 30.58 -3.59
C THR A 227 -2.05 29.64 -3.31
N MET A 228 -1.79 28.33 -3.16
CA MET A 228 -2.80 27.29 -2.94
C MET A 228 -3.62 27.55 -1.68
N PHE A 229 -2.98 28.00 -0.61
CA PHE A 229 -3.62 28.20 0.69
C PHE A 229 -4.17 29.61 0.93
N THR A 230 -3.75 30.61 0.16
CA THR A 230 -4.36 31.94 0.17
C THR A 230 -5.53 32.05 -0.81
N ALA A 231 -5.57 31.17 -1.80
CA ALA A 231 -6.64 31.11 -2.77
C ALA A 231 -7.89 30.48 -2.15
N ASP A 232 -8.96 31.27 -2.03
CA ASP A 232 -10.30 30.71 -1.81
C ASP A 232 -10.85 30.15 -3.13
N ARG A 233 -10.21 29.06 -3.59
CA ARG A 233 -10.57 28.36 -4.83
C ARG A 233 -11.15 26.99 -4.51
N GLU A 234 -12.01 26.52 -5.41
CA GLU A 234 -12.54 25.17 -5.42
C GLU A 234 -11.74 24.27 -6.35
N LEU A 235 -11.83 22.96 -6.11
CA LEU A 235 -11.25 21.96 -7.02
C LEU A 235 -11.84 22.11 -8.42
N SER A 236 -10.96 22.22 -9.41
CA SER A 236 -11.29 22.31 -10.83
C SER A 236 -10.09 21.89 -11.68
N ILE A 237 -10.34 21.63 -12.96
CA ILE A 237 -9.28 21.34 -13.93
C ILE A 237 -8.26 22.48 -14.00
N ASP A 238 -8.73 23.72 -14.09
CA ASP A 238 -7.85 24.89 -14.15
C ASP A 238 -7.06 25.05 -12.85
N PHE A 239 -7.66 24.76 -11.70
CA PHE A 239 -6.93 24.74 -10.43
C PHE A 239 -5.75 23.77 -10.47
N PHE A 240 -5.94 22.53 -10.96
CA PHE A 240 -4.82 21.58 -11.07
C PHE A 240 -3.73 22.05 -12.02
N LYS A 241 -4.12 22.61 -13.18
CA LYS A 241 -3.19 23.13 -14.19
C LYS A 241 -2.38 24.31 -13.65
N ASP A 242 -3.04 25.26 -12.98
CA ASP A 242 -2.40 26.42 -12.37
C ASP A 242 -1.42 26.01 -11.27
N MET A 243 -1.85 25.11 -10.37
CA MET A 243 -1.00 24.62 -9.29
C MET A 243 0.21 23.85 -9.85
N HIS A 244 0.00 22.97 -10.83
CA HIS A 244 1.12 22.30 -11.49
C HIS A 244 2.05 23.29 -12.20
N ALA A 245 1.53 24.34 -12.85
CA ALA A 245 2.35 25.38 -13.48
C ALA A 245 3.23 26.10 -12.46
N LEU A 246 2.68 26.47 -11.30
CA LEU A 246 3.41 27.08 -10.20
C LEU A 246 4.47 26.16 -9.61
N ALA A 247 4.17 24.86 -9.45
CA ALA A 247 5.12 23.87 -8.92
C ALA A 247 6.38 23.71 -9.80
N LEU A 248 6.31 24.12 -11.07
CA LEU A 248 7.41 24.04 -12.04
C LEU A 248 7.91 25.43 -12.50
N ASP A 249 7.41 26.53 -11.91
CA ASP A 249 7.80 27.89 -12.28
C ASP A 249 9.29 28.15 -12.00
N GLY A 250 10.05 28.42 -13.06
CA GLY A 250 11.49 28.65 -12.98
C GLY A 250 12.33 27.40 -12.67
N VAL A 251 11.74 26.20 -12.69
CA VAL A 251 12.46 24.96 -12.40
C VAL A 251 13.25 24.49 -13.63
N LYS A 252 14.54 24.22 -13.44
CA LYS A 252 15.40 23.62 -14.48
C LYS A 252 15.17 22.11 -14.53
N LEU A 253 14.16 21.68 -15.27
CA LEU A 253 13.80 20.28 -15.37
C LEU A 253 14.78 19.47 -16.23
N PRO A 254 15.15 18.25 -15.81
CA PRO A 254 15.96 17.35 -16.63
C PRO A 254 15.18 16.92 -17.87
N GLN A 255 15.56 17.47 -19.04
CA GLN A 255 14.95 17.12 -20.34
C GLN A 255 15.62 15.91 -21.01
N ALA A 256 16.77 15.46 -20.49
CA ALA A 256 17.53 14.38 -21.10
C ALA A 256 16.69 13.09 -21.17
N ASN A 257 16.65 12.48 -22.35
CA ASN A 257 15.96 11.21 -22.65
C ASN A 257 14.42 11.24 -22.62
N ARG A 258 13.78 12.41 -22.58
CA ARG A 258 12.32 12.50 -22.78
C ARG A 258 11.97 12.65 -24.26
N SER A 259 10.93 11.95 -24.69
CA SER A 259 10.40 12.07 -26.07
C SER A 259 9.63 13.37 -26.28
N ARG A 260 9.18 14.03 -25.20
CA ARG A 260 8.45 15.29 -25.21
C ARG A 260 8.91 16.18 -24.06
N ALA A 261 8.86 17.49 -24.29
CA ALA A 261 9.15 18.48 -23.27
C ALA A 261 8.07 18.48 -22.19
N ILE A 262 8.48 18.67 -20.94
CA ILE A 262 7.55 18.93 -19.84
C ILE A 262 7.02 20.35 -20.00
N ILE A 263 5.69 20.50 -20.09
CA ILE A 263 5.05 21.81 -20.20
C ILE A 263 4.28 22.07 -18.89
N PRO A 264 4.72 23.05 -18.07
CA PRO A 264 4.04 23.41 -16.85
C PRO A 264 2.56 23.76 -17.09
N GLY A 265 1.68 22.98 -16.48
CA GLY A 265 0.23 23.21 -16.47
C GLY A 265 -0.51 22.54 -17.60
N GLU A 266 0.17 21.79 -18.47
CA GLU A 266 -0.46 20.98 -19.50
C GLU A 266 -0.49 19.50 -19.10
N PHE A 267 -1.63 18.84 -19.35
CA PHE A 267 -1.72 17.40 -19.22
C PHE A 267 -0.74 16.70 -20.16
N ARG A 268 -0.19 15.58 -19.68
CA ARG A 268 0.73 14.77 -20.48
C ARG A 268 0.05 14.29 -21.75
N LYS A 269 0.82 14.21 -22.83
CA LYS A 269 0.34 13.74 -24.13
C LYS A 269 0.89 12.34 -24.47
N GLU A 270 1.77 11.82 -23.62
CA GLU A 270 2.50 10.58 -23.75
C GLU A 270 2.05 9.54 -22.71
N ALA A 271 2.38 8.28 -23.00
CA ALA A 271 2.24 7.21 -22.04
C ALA A 271 3.30 7.37 -20.94
N VAL A 272 2.92 7.04 -19.71
CA VAL A 272 3.81 7.05 -18.56
C VAL A 272 3.82 5.69 -17.89
N GLN A 273 4.92 5.39 -17.22
CA GLN A 273 5.01 4.22 -16.37
C GLN A 273 5.77 4.58 -15.10
N PHE A 274 5.32 4.01 -13.98
CA PHE A 274 6.05 4.08 -12.73
C PHE A 274 5.91 2.76 -11.98
N GLY A 275 6.97 2.41 -11.26
CA GLY A 275 7.06 1.19 -10.48
C GLY A 275 6.89 1.48 -8.99
N MET A 276 6.20 0.60 -8.30
CA MET A 276 6.10 0.58 -6.84
C MET A 276 6.67 -0.74 -6.37
N VAL A 277 7.59 -0.68 -5.40
CA VAL A 277 8.22 -1.87 -4.80
C VAL A 277 7.58 -2.10 -3.44
N ALA A 278 7.08 -3.30 -3.18
CA ALA A 278 6.61 -3.75 -1.88
C ALA A 278 7.78 -3.59 -0.90
N SER A 279 7.66 -2.57 -0.06
CA SER A 279 8.71 -2.13 0.85
C SER A 279 8.02 -1.51 2.05
N LYS A 280 8.77 -0.88 2.97
CA LYS A 280 8.16 -0.19 4.12
C LYS A 280 7.13 0.87 3.72
N ALA A 281 7.21 1.41 2.50
CA ALA A 281 6.36 2.47 1.99
C ALA A 281 5.11 1.98 1.25
N ASN A 282 5.13 0.77 0.70
CA ASN A 282 4.07 0.26 -0.15
C ASN A 282 3.55 -1.05 0.44
N SER A 283 2.26 -1.13 0.66
CA SER A 283 1.63 -2.29 1.26
C SER A 283 1.03 -3.20 0.19
N LEU A 284 0.86 -4.47 0.56
CA LEU A 284 0.13 -5.41 -0.29
C LEU A 284 -1.33 -4.96 -0.47
N ALA A 285 -1.96 -4.37 0.55
CA ALA A 285 -3.31 -3.84 0.46
C ALA A 285 -3.41 -2.70 -0.57
N GLY A 286 -2.44 -1.79 -0.59
CA GLY A 286 -2.35 -0.73 -1.60
C GLY A 286 -2.18 -1.27 -3.02
N PHE A 287 -1.35 -2.30 -3.21
CA PHE A 287 -1.20 -2.96 -4.52
C PHE A 287 -2.51 -3.52 -5.06
N TYR A 288 -3.34 -4.06 -4.17
CA TYR A 288 -4.65 -4.55 -4.57
C TYR A 288 -5.65 -3.44 -4.85
N ASP A 289 -5.67 -2.38 -4.05
CA ASP A 289 -6.52 -1.21 -4.31
C ASP A 289 -6.18 -0.59 -5.67
N ILE A 290 -4.91 -0.51 -6.04
CA ILE A 290 -4.47 -0.11 -7.39
C ILE A 290 -5.01 -1.07 -8.45
N GLY A 291 -4.93 -2.38 -8.22
CA GLY A 291 -5.48 -3.40 -9.12
C GLY A 291 -6.98 -3.22 -9.36
N ASP A 292 -7.74 -3.01 -8.29
CA ASP A 292 -9.18 -2.76 -8.37
C ASP A 292 -9.51 -1.44 -9.06
N TRP A 293 -8.75 -0.39 -8.76
CA TRP A 293 -8.87 0.89 -9.44
C TRP A 293 -8.60 0.76 -10.95
N VAL A 294 -7.52 0.08 -11.35
CA VAL A 294 -7.16 -0.16 -12.76
C VAL A 294 -8.27 -0.90 -13.50
N GLU A 295 -8.84 -1.95 -12.91
CA GLU A 295 -9.93 -2.69 -13.55
C GLU A 295 -11.20 -1.82 -13.73
N LYS A 296 -11.54 -0.98 -12.74
CA LYS A 296 -12.64 -0.01 -12.88
C LYS A 296 -12.37 0.97 -14.02
N GLN A 297 -11.13 1.48 -14.16
CA GLN A 297 -10.78 2.37 -15.26
C GLN A 297 -10.86 1.68 -16.63
N LYS A 298 -10.47 0.40 -16.73
CA LYS A 298 -10.63 -0.38 -17.96
C LYS A 298 -12.08 -0.57 -18.36
N ILE A 299 -12.97 -0.79 -17.40
CA ILE A 299 -14.42 -0.89 -17.64
C ILE A 299 -14.96 0.42 -18.24
N LYS A 300 -14.45 1.57 -17.79
CA LYS A 300 -14.74 2.89 -18.36
C LYS A 300 -14.09 3.13 -19.73
N GLY A 301 -13.32 2.18 -20.26
CA GLY A 301 -12.66 2.26 -21.56
C GLY A 301 -11.25 2.89 -21.53
N TYR A 302 -10.71 3.17 -20.34
CA TYR A 302 -9.37 3.73 -20.22
C TYR A 302 -8.28 2.64 -20.30
N ARG A 303 -7.14 3.01 -20.88
CA ARG A 303 -6.04 2.07 -21.16
C ARG A 303 -4.98 2.13 -20.05
N TYR A 304 -5.10 1.18 -19.13
CA TYR A 304 -4.15 0.94 -18.05
C TYR A 304 -3.62 -0.49 -18.11
N ASN A 305 -2.32 -0.69 -17.88
CA ASN A 305 -1.74 -2.01 -17.64
C ASN A 305 -1.09 -2.04 -16.26
N LEU A 306 -1.38 -3.09 -15.51
CA LEU A 306 -0.68 -3.40 -14.27
C LEU A 306 0.23 -4.60 -14.52
N LEU A 307 1.53 -4.38 -14.43
CA LEU A 307 2.54 -5.42 -14.54
C LEU A 307 3.02 -5.77 -13.13
N THR A 308 3.09 -7.05 -12.82
CA THR A 308 3.60 -7.53 -11.54
C THR A 308 4.96 -8.20 -11.75
N SER A 309 5.91 -8.00 -10.84
CA SER A 309 7.13 -8.81 -10.86
C SER A 309 6.82 -10.28 -10.59
N ASN A 310 7.76 -11.17 -10.95
CA ASN A 310 7.60 -12.62 -10.71
C ASN A 310 7.51 -12.98 -9.21
N ASN A 311 8.11 -12.13 -8.37
CA ASN A 311 8.15 -12.26 -6.93
C ASN A 311 7.04 -11.45 -6.23
N LEU A 312 6.26 -10.67 -7.01
CA LEU A 312 5.20 -9.78 -6.50
C LEU A 312 5.65 -8.79 -5.43
N ASP A 313 6.96 -8.58 -5.38
CA ASP A 313 7.63 -7.54 -4.61
C ASP A 313 7.59 -6.19 -5.32
N SER A 314 7.01 -6.11 -6.52
CA SER A 314 6.79 -4.85 -7.21
C SER A 314 5.68 -4.93 -8.24
N ILE A 315 5.03 -3.79 -8.44
CA ILE A 315 4.08 -3.55 -9.51
C ILE A 315 4.56 -2.37 -10.36
N THR A 316 4.28 -2.41 -11.66
CA THR A 316 4.49 -1.30 -12.58
C THR A 316 3.15 -0.95 -13.20
N LEU A 317 2.72 0.30 -12.98
CA LEU A 317 1.54 0.85 -13.62
C LEU A 317 1.96 1.51 -14.93
N GLN A 318 1.36 1.10 -16.04
CA GLN A 318 1.52 1.76 -17.34
C GLN A 318 0.21 2.42 -17.74
N ILE A 319 0.29 3.69 -18.14
CA ILE A 319 -0.88 4.53 -18.38
C ILE A 319 -0.82 5.09 -19.80
N PHE A 320 -1.88 4.89 -20.57
CA PHE A 320 -1.97 5.28 -21.98
C PHE A 320 -3.12 6.25 -22.27
N THR A 321 -3.59 6.98 -21.26
CA THR A 321 -4.72 7.92 -21.38
C THR A 321 -4.32 9.20 -22.12
N THR A 322 -5.27 9.74 -22.89
CA THR A 322 -5.12 11.02 -23.62
C THR A 322 -5.42 12.22 -22.70
N PRO A 323 -5.04 13.45 -23.06
CA PRO A 323 -5.40 14.65 -22.30
C PRO A 323 -6.91 14.79 -22.01
N GLN A 324 -7.75 14.46 -22.98
CA GLN A 324 -9.21 14.47 -22.80
C GLN A 324 -9.65 13.45 -21.74
N GLN A 325 -9.14 12.22 -21.80
CA GLN A 325 -9.45 11.17 -20.81
C GLN A 325 -8.90 11.50 -19.42
N ILE A 326 -7.79 12.24 -19.34
CA ILE A 326 -7.26 12.75 -18.08
C ILE A 326 -8.25 13.77 -17.49
N GLU A 327 -8.75 14.70 -18.30
CA GLU A 327 -9.73 15.69 -17.87
C GLU A 327 -11.02 15.04 -17.36
N GLU A 328 -11.57 14.08 -18.10
CA GLU A 328 -12.75 13.30 -17.70
C GLU A 328 -12.54 12.59 -16.36
N GLN A 329 -11.41 11.90 -16.18
CA GLN A 329 -11.11 11.19 -14.92
C GLN A 329 -10.93 12.14 -13.74
N LEU A 330 -10.35 13.32 -13.96
CA LEU A 330 -10.20 14.32 -12.90
C LEU A 330 -11.54 14.94 -12.50
N LEU A 331 -12.46 15.14 -13.46
CA LEU A 331 -13.82 15.58 -13.17
C LEU A 331 -14.59 14.53 -12.36
N ASP A 332 -14.51 13.26 -12.77
CA ASP A 332 -15.05 12.13 -12.01
C ASP A 332 -14.49 12.13 -10.57
N LEU A 333 -13.17 12.25 -10.43
CA LEU A 333 -12.50 12.24 -9.12
C LEU A 333 -12.94 13.40 -8.22
N ILE A 334 -13.13 14.60 -8.78
CA ILE A 334 -13.68 15.75 -8.04
C ILE A 334 -15.10 15.45 -7.54
N ASN A 335 -15.94 14.86 -8.39
CA ASN A 335 -17.32 14.54 -8.04
C ASN A 335 -17.40 13.43 -6.98
N ASP A 336 -16.57 12.39 -7.11
CA ASP A 336 -16.44 11.31 -6.13
C ASP A 336 -16.04 11.88 -4.77
N TYR A 337 -15.02 12.74 -4.70
CA TYR A 337 -14.61 13.39 -3.46
C TYR A 337 -15.73 14.23 -2.83
N LYS A 338 -16.46 15.02 -3.63
CA LYS A 338 -17.59 15.81 -3.11
C LYS A 338 -18.69 14.91 -2.53
N ALA A 339 -18.97 13.78 -3.18
CA ALA A 339 -19.92 12.80 -2.70
C ALA A 339 -19.44 12.13 -1.41
N ASP A 340 -18.17 11.74 -1.33
CA ASP A 340 -17.58 11.12 -0.15
C ASP A 340 -17.61 12.08 1.06
N ILE A 341 -17.28 13.36 0.86
CA ILE A 341 -17.39 14.39 1.91
C ILE A 341 -18.84 14.59 2.35
N ALA A 342 -19.79 14.66 1.42
CA ALA A 342 -21.21 14.83 1.76
C ALA A 342 -21.80 13.65 2.55
N ASN A 343 -21.26 12.45 2.33
CA ASN A 343 -21.68 11.22 3.01
C ASN A 343 -20.84 10.88 4.25
N ALA A 344 -19.79 11.65 4.54
CA ALA A 344 -18.90 11.40 5.66
C ALA A 344 -19.65 11.54 6.99
N SER A 345 -19.56 10.50 7.82
CA SER A 345 -20.24 10.43 9.12
C SER A 345 -19.31 10.68 10.30
N SER A 346 -18.01 10.67 10.04
CA SER A 346 -16.96 10.83 11.03
C SER A 346 -15.78 11.61 10.45
N ILE A 347 -14.91 12.11 11.33
CA ILE A 347 -13.68 12.78 10.92
C ILE A 347 -12.70 11.81 10.21
N ARG A 348 -12.78 10.53 10.54
CA ARG A 348 -12.04 9.48 9.83
C ARG A 348 -12.51 9.34 8.38
N ASP A 349 -13.82 9.41 8.14
CA ASP A 349 -14.39 9.36 6.78
C ASP A 349 -13.94 10.56 5.95
N VAL A 350 -13.88 11.76 6.54
CA VAL A 350 -13.36 12.96 5.89
C VAL A 350 -11.89 12.80 5.52
N ILE A 351 -11.04 12.34 6.45
CA ILE A 351 -9.61 12.08 6.16
C ILE A 351 -9.48 11.01 5.07
N LYS A 352 -10.32 9.98 5.10
CA LYS A 352 -10.35 8.92 4.09
C LYS A 352 -10.74 9.45 2.71
N ALA A 353 -11.71 10.36 2.62
CA ALA A 353 -12.07 11.00 1.36
C ALA A 353 -10.88 11.80 0.78
N CYS A 354 -10.16 12.55 1.61
CA CYS A 354 -8.92 13.23 1.21
C CYS A 354 -7.83 12.25 0.75
N ALA A 355 -7.66 11.14 1.48
CA ALA A 355 -6.69 10.08 1.15
C ALA A 355 -7.01 9.41 -0.18
N ILE A 356 -8.27 9.04 -0.42
CA ILE A 356 -8.76 8.47 -1.69
C ILE A 356 -8.49 9.44 -2.84
N PHE A 357 -8.81 10.73 -2.66
CA PHE A 357 -8.61 11.74 -3.70
C PHE A 357 -7.14 11.82 -4.11
N SER A 358 -6.22 12.01 -3.16
CA SER A 358 -4.78 12.12 -3.46
C SER A 358 -4.20 10.82 -4.03
N HIS A 359 -4.59 9.66 -3.50
CA HIS A 359 -4.19 8.36 -4.03
C HIS A 359 -4.59 8.23 -5.51
N HIS A 360 -5.87 8.40 -5.83
CA HIS A 360 -6.37 8.29 -7.19
C HIS A 360 -5.82 9.38 -8.13
N PHE A 361 -5.62 10.61 -7.65
CA PHE A 361 -4.96 11.66 -8.44
C PHE A 361 -3.56 11.23 -8.90
N SER A 362 -2.78 10.61 -8.01
CA SER A 362 -1.45 10.10 -8.35
C SER A 362 -1.52 8.95 -9.36
N LEU A 363 -2.53 8.08 -9.25
CA LEU A 363 -2.76 6.97 -10.20
C LEU A 363 -3.27 7.42 -11.58
N ILE A 364 -4.04 8.51 -11.66
CA ILE A 364 -4.40 9.16 -12.94
C ILE A 364 -3.12 9.68 -13.63
N HIS A 365 -2.20 10.20 -12.82
CA HIS A 365 -0.90 10.73 -13.22
C HIS A 365 -1.05 11.78 -14.35
N PRO A 366 -1.78 12.89 -14.12
CA PRO A 366 -2.25 13.79 -15.17
C PRO A 366 -1.15 14.56 -15.92
N PHE A 367 0.01 14.75 -15.31
CA PHE A 367 1.11 15.55 -15.86
C PHE A 367 2.33 14.68 -16.22
N SER A 368 3.26 15.24 -17.00
CA SER A 368 4.49 14.52 -17.40
C SER A 368 5.51 14.40 -16.27
N ASP A 369 5.38 15.20 -15.21
CA ASP A 369 6.19 15.18 -14.00
C ASP A 369 5.43 15.87 -12.85
N GLY A 370 5.96 15.86 -11.63
CA GLY A 370 5.42 16.62 -10.51
C GLY A 370 4.13 16.06 -9.89
N ASN A 371 3.62 14.93 -10.39
CA ASN A 371 2.34 14.36 -9.94
C ASN A 371 2.32 14.04 -8.44
N LEU A 372 3.36 13.36 -7.93
CA LEU A 372 3.42 13.02 -6.50
C LEU A 372 3.53 14.28 -5.62
N ARG A 373 4.39 15.23 -6.02
CA ARG A 373 4.54 16.53 -5.33
C ARG A 373 3.20 17.27 -5.24
N LEU A 374 2.50 17.36 -6.35
CA LEU A 374 1.18 18.01 -6.40
C LEU A 374 0.14 17.22 -5.61
N SER A 375 0.13 15.88 -5.69
CA SER A 375 -0.80 15.03 -4.94
C SER A 375 -0.68 15.22 -3.42
N GLN A 376 0.55 15.33 -2.91
CA GLN A 376 0.81 15.67 -1.51
C GLN A 376 0.25 17.04 -1.11
N GLN A 377 0.37 18.03 -1.98
CA GLN A 377 -0.16 19.37 -1.68
C GLN A 377 -1.68 19.40 -1.79
N LEU A 378 -2.26 18.67 -2.73
CA LEU A 378 -3.70 18.47 -2.82
C LEU A 378 -4.25 17.79 -1.56
N LEU A 379 -3.53 16.81 -0.99
CA LEU A 379 -3.91 16.18 0.27
C LEU A 379 -4.05 17.23 1.38
N ASN A 380 -3.03 18.06 1.56
CA ASN A 380 -2.99 19.09 2.59
C ASN A 380 -3.98 20.23 2.33
N PHE A 381 -4.21 20.60 1.07
CA PHE A 381 -5.27 21.54 0.67
C PHE A 381 -6.65 21.02 1.06
N LEU A 382 -6.95 19.75 0.80
CA LEU A 382 -8.25 19.15 1.14
C LEU A 382 -8.43 18.97 2.64
N LEU A 383 -7.37 18.59 3.36
CA LEU A 383 -7.39 18.58 4.82
C LEU A 383 -7.74 19.98 5.37
N ALA A 384 -7.05 21.03 4.89
CA ALA A 384 -7.33 22.40 5.33
C ALA A 384 -8.75 22.86 4.98
N LYS A 385 -9.25 22.58 3.77
CA LYS A 385 -10.61 22.91 3.35
C LYS A 385 -11.69 22.27 4.24
N ASN A 386 -11.38 21.16 4.90
CA ASN A 386 -12.25 20.51 5.87
C ASN A 386 -11.89 20.83 7.33
N ASN A 387 -11.14 21.90 7.59
CA ASN A 387 -10.68 22.30 8.94
C ASN A 387 -9.90 21.20 9.67
N LEU A 388 -9.12 20.43 8.93
CA LEU A 388 -8.24 19.40 9.47
C LEU A 388 -6.78 19.88 9.52
N PRO A 389 -5.96 19.28 10.40
CA PRO A 389 -4.54 19.57 10.44
C PRO A 389 -3.85 19.24 9.12
N LEU A 390 -2.81 20.02 8.79
CA LEU A 390 -1.87 19.63 7.74
C LEU A 390 -0.98 18.47 8.22
N CYS A 391 -0.48 17.70 7.27
CA CYS A 391 0.33 16.52 7.50
C CYS A 391 1.64 16.55 6.71
N ILE A 392 2.69 15.95 7.28
CA ILE A 392 3.92 15.58 6.57
C ILE A 392 4.07 14.07 6.69
N LEU A 393 3.81 13.35 5.60
CA LEU A 393 3.97 11.91 5.56
C LEU A 393 5.43 11.54 5.81
N SER A 394 5.65 10.43 6.51
CA SER A 394 7.00 9.90 6.75
C SER A 394 7.70 9.46 5.47
N GLU A 395 6.91 9.14 4.44
CA GLU A 395 7.38 8.70 3.14
C GLU A 395 6.33 9.10 2.08
N PRO A 396 6.67 9.97 1.12
CA PRO A 396 5.78 10.41 0.05
C PRO A 396 5.09 9.30 -0.73
N SER A 397 5.81 8.20 -1.02
CA SER A 397 5.30 7.11 -1.86
C SER A 397 4.14 6.33 -1.23
N LEU A 398 3.86 6.53 0.08
CA LEU A 398 2.65 6.02 0.73
C LEU A 398 1.37 6.48 0.03
N ILE A 399 1.36 7.66 -0.60
CA ILE A 399 0.19 8.12 -1.36
C ILE A 399 -0.14 7.16 -2.51
N GLU A 400 0.86 6.57 -3.15
CA GLU A 400 0.67 5.68 -4.28
C GLU A 400 0.53 4.23 -3.84
N GLY A 401 1.31 3.78 -2.86
CA GLY A 401 1.42 2.37 -2.53
C GLY A 401 0.74 1.90 -1.26
N ALA A 402 0.12 2.77 -0.46
CA ALA A 402 -0.74 2.37 0.64
C ALA A 402 -2.21 2.31 0.19
N SER A 403 -3.02 1.44 0.80
CA SER A 403 -4.47 1.55 0.66
C SER A 403 -4.95 2.87 1.27
N PRO A 404 -6.05 3.47 0.79
CA PRO A 404 -6.57 4.70 1.40
C PRO A 404 -6.85 4.57 2.90
N ASP A 405 -7.22 3.39 3.39
CA ASP A 405 -7.40 3.13 4.82
C ASP A 405 -6.10 3.14 5.62
N GLU A 406 -5.02 2.56 5.08
CA GLU A 406 -3.70 2.65 5.71
C GLU A 406 -3.18 4.10 5.65
N LEU A 407 -3.41 4.78 4.53
CA LEU A 407 -2.99 6.16 4.33
C LEU A 407 -3.64 7.10 5.36
N VAL A 408 -4.88 6.85 5.79
CA VAL A 408 -5.53 7.59 6.90
C VAL A 408 -4.67 7.55 8.16
N ASP A 409 -4.15 6.39 8.54
CA ASP A 409 -3.35 6.25 9.76
C ASP A 409 -2.00 6.97 9.59
N HIS A 410 -1.39 6.90 8.40
CA HIS A 410 -0.18 7.65 8.07
C HIS A 410 -0.37 9.16 8.05
N ILE A 411 -1.53 9.66 7.59
CA ILE A 411 -1.89 11.08 7.63
C ILE A 411 -1.94 11.57 9.07
N VAL A 412 -2.54 10.79 9.96
CA VAL A 412 -2.65 11.14 11.38
C VAL A 412 -1.28 11.19 12.07
N ILE A 413 -0.38 10.25 11.74
CA ILE A 413 1.03 10.35 12.15
C ILE A 413 1.66 11.62 11.56
N GLY A 414 1.36 11.92 10.30
CA GLY A 414 1.84 13.10 9.61
C GLY A 414 1.41 14.42 10.26
N PHE A 415 0.28 14.47 10.98
CA PHE A 415 -0.12 15.65 11.76
C PHE A 415 0.89 16.00 12.84
N HIS A 416 1.46 14.98 13.49
CA HIS A 416 2.54 15.18 14.46
C HIS A 416 3.81 15.69 13.78
N ASN A 417 4.18 15.11 12.64
CA ASN A 417 5.37 15.54 11.89
C ASN A 417 5.27 17.00 11.46
N PHE A 418 4.08 17.42 10.99
CA PHE A 418 3.80 18.81 10.67
C PHE A 418 3.95 19.71 11.90
N GLN A 419 3.34 19.37 13.04
CA GLN A 419 3.50 20.16 14.25
C GLN A 419 4.96 20.25 14.72
N HIS A 420 5.70 19.13 14.65
CA HIS A 420 7.11 19.09 15.01
C HIS A 420 7.93 20.00 14.11
N LEU A 421 7.68 20.00 12.79
CA LEU A 421 8.29 20.97 11.88
C LEU A 421 8.00 22.41 12.31
N MET A 422 6.74 22.74 12.58
CA MET A 422 6.35 24.11 12.95
C MET A 422 6.93 24.57 14.28
N THR A 423 7.29 23.66 15.18
CA THR A 423 7.79 23.99 16.54
C THR A 423 9.30 23.84 16.69
N LYS A 424 9.92 22.93 15.93
CA LYS A 424 11.34 22.58 16.03
C LYS A 424 12.15 22.94 14.78
N GLY A 425 11.48 23.29 13.68
CA GLY A 425 12.14 23.64 12.41
C GLY A 425 12.59 22.43 11.59
N TYR A 426 12.18 21.20 11.92
CA TYR A 426 12.41 20.00 11.11
C TYR A 426 11.31 18.96 11.30
N ALA A 427 11.08 18.08 10.33
CA ALA A 427 10.18 16.94 10.49
C ALA A 427 10.96 15.72 11.02
N PRO A 428 10.44 14.96 12.01
CA PRO A 428 11.15 13.83 12.59
C PRO A 428 11.14 12.66 11.61
N SER A 429 12.27 11.95 11.53
CA SER A 429 12.33 10.68 10.80
C SER A 429 11.61 9.57 11.56
N THR A 430 11.36 8.43 10.89
CA THR A 430 10.79 7.26 11.54
C THR A 430 11.64 6.74 12.71
N ASN A 431 12.95 6.96 12.66
CA ASN A 431 13.87 6.53 13.73
C ASN A 431 13.77 7.46 14.95
N ASP A 432 13.58 8.76 14.74
CA ASP A 432 13.44 9.74 15.83
C ASP A 432 12.16 9.52 16.63
N LEU A 433 11.09 9.03 15.98
CA LEU A 433 9.85 8.68 16.66
C LEU A 433 10.03 7.55 17.68
N GLU A 434 10.98 6.63 17.50
CA GLU A 434 11.27 5.60 18.50
C GLU A 434 11.97 6.18 19.74
N GLU A 435 12.72 7.29 19.60
CA GLU A 435 13.39 7.98 20.71
C GLU A 435 12.47 8.98 21.42
N ILE A 436 11.68 9.76 20.70
CA ILE A 436 10.68 10.69 21.26
C ILE A 436 9.67 9.93 22.14
N ASN A 437 9.35 8.68 21.77
CA ASN A 437 8.45 7.81 22.54
C ASN A 437 9.09 7.19 23.80
N LYS A 438 10.40 7.31 24.02
CA LYS A 438 11.04 6.91 25.29
C LYS A 438 10.88 7.99 26.36
N ASP A 439 10.73 9.25 25.97
CA ASP A 439 10.60 10.39 26.89
C ASP A 439 9.14 10.77 27.18
N ALA A 440 8.18 10.37 26.33
CA ALA A 440 6.75 10.51 26.62
C ALA A 440 6.22 9.30 27.42
N SER A 441 5.68 9.54 28.61
CA SER A 441 5.09 8.53 29.51
C SER A 441 3.82 7.82 28.99
N SER A 442 3.54 7.92 27.69
CA SER A 442 2.44 7.28 26.97
C SER A 442 3.00 6.35 25.88
N SER A 443 3.66 5.27 26.32
CA SER A 443 4.27 4.27 25.43
C SER A 443 3.28 3.17 25.01
N SER A 444 2.54 3.37 23.91
CA SER A 444 1.80 2.26 23.26
C SER A 444 1.74 2.33 21.72
N LEU A 445 1.85 3.51 21.12
CA LEU A 445 1.31 3.73 19.77
C LEU A 445 2.16 3.21 18.59
N ILE A 446 3.49 3.15 18.70
CA ILE A 446 4.35 2.69 17.57
C ILE A 446 4.76 1.22 17.70
N LYS A 447 4.67 0.63 18.91
CA LYS A 447 5.06 -0.78 19.12
C LYS A 447 4.16 -1.79 18.40
N GLN A 448 3.02 -1.36 17.85
CA GLN A 448 2.03 -2.20 17.18
C GLN A 448 2.09 -2.16 15.64
N SER A 449 3.01 -1.40 15.04
CA SER A 449 3.22 -1.46 13.58
C SER A 449 3.75 -2.85 13.19
N ILE A 450 3.00 -3.54 12.34
CA ILE A 450 3.19 -4.96 11.97
C ILE A 450 4.44 -5.16 11.08
N PHE A 451 5.14 -4.09 10.69
CA PHE A 451 6.28 -4.14 9.76
C PHE A 451 7.67 -4.08 10.43
N LYS A 452 7.87 -4.79 11.55
CA LYS A 452 9.23 -5.14 11.95
C LYS A 452 9.73 -6.29 11.07
N ALA A 453 10.52 -5.94 10.06
CA ALA A 453 11.45 -6.89 9.45
C ALA A 453 12.33 -7.44 10.58
N GLN A 454 12.34 -8.76 10.77
CA GLN A 454 13.26 -9.41 11.68
C GLN A 454 14.68 -9.02 11.24
N GLU A 455 15.42 -8.30 12.10
CA GLU A 455 16.85 -8.15 11.92
C GLU A 455 17.45 -9.56 11.93
N THR A 456 17.96 -9.99 10.78
CA THR A 456 18.83 -11.16 10.71
C THR A 456 20.05 -10.85 11.56
N LYS A 457 20.11 -11.45 12.74
CA LYS A 457 21.33 -11.52 13.53
C LYS A 457 22.42 -12.07 12.61
N LYS A 458 23.42 -11.24 12.29
CA LYS A 458 24.70 -11.73 11.81
C LYS A 458 25.17 -12.78 12.81
N ILE A 459 25.20 -14.03 12.37
CA ILE A 459 25.90 -15.09 13.09
C ILE A 459 27.38 -14.76 12.92
N ASP A 460 28.01 -14.28 14.00
CA ASP A 460 29.46 -14.25 14.13
C ASP A 460 29.98 -15.69 14.05
N SER A 461 30.51 -16.06 12.89
CA SER A 461 31.25 -17.30 12.70
C SER A 461 32.69 -17.10 13.18
N GLU A 462 32.89 -16.93 14.47
CA GLU A 462 34.22 -16.99 15.08
C GLU A 462 34.12 -17.44 16.54
N LYS A 463 33.85 -18.75 16.74
CA LYS A 463 34.24 -19.55 17.91
C LYS A 463 33.62 -20.94 17.80
N ASP A 464 34.30 -21.81 17.07
CA ASP A 464 34.42 -23.22 17.42
C ASP A 464 35.72 -23.76 16.83
N ARG A 465 36.83 -23.37 17.48
CA ARG A 465 38.09 -24.11 17.42
C ARG A 465 37.91 -25.36 18.27
N ILE A 466 37.44 -26.45 17.67
CA ILE A 466 37.72 -27.78 18.22
C ILE A 466 39.07 -28.20 17.67
N VAL A 467 40.04 -28.16 18.57
CA VAL A 467 41.37 -28.74 18.45
C VAL A 467 41.21 -30.26 18.39
N PHE A 468 41.58 -30.85 17.26
CA PHE A 468 42.24 -32.15 17.25
C PHE A 468 43.53 -32.00 16.48
N ASN A 469 44.62 -32.15 17.20
CA ASN A 469 45.97 -32.12 16.67
C ASN A 469 46.67 -33.39 17.16
N ILE A 470 47.61 -33.88 16.34
CA ILE A 470 48.62 -34.91 16.62
C ILE A 470 48.07 -36.35 16.42
N PHE A 471 48.59 -37.18 15.51
CA PHE A 471 50.00 -37.47 15.24
C PHE A 471 50.40 -37.44 13.76
N SER A 472 51.51 -36.74 13.51
CA SER A 472 52.52 -37.20 12.58
C SER A 472 53.25 -38.38 13.22
N ILE A 473 53.21 -39.54 12.55
CA ILE A 473 54.32 -40.48 12.49
C ILE A 473 54.73 -40.46 11.01
N SER A 474 56.01 -40.32 10.67
CA SER A 474 57.22 -40.45 11.52
C SER A 474 57.33 -39.50 12.71
#